data_AF-K1TJH9-F1
#
_entry.id   AF-K1TJH9-F1
#
_cell.length_a   1.000
_cell.length_b   1.000
_cell.length_c   1.000
_cell.angle_alpha   90.00
_cell.angle_beta   90.00
_cell.angle_gamma   90.00
#
_symmetry.space_group_name_H-M   'P 1'
#
loop_
_entity.id
_entity.type
_entity.pdbx_description
1 polymer ?
#
loop_
_entity_poly.entity_id
_entity_poly.type
_entity_poly.pdbx_seq_one_letter_code
_entity_poly.pdbx_strand_id
1 'polypeptide(L)'
;FYSSLYRAFLWPALRSDVNGEYTDERGEVVRDANFRYYTSPSYWDDYRNKLILLGLLAPDVAADVISSDTDRGEKRGGFMPTFFHGDHASAFVAGSYLRGIRGFDVKRAYNLVLRNATVQGPSRPWLDEYIARGYIPEMDYDHPVTNTVCRAAVTKTLEYAYDDYAVALLAEALGDRENHDLLMARTKNYRNCF
;
A
#
# COMPACT_ATOMS: atom_id res chain seq x y z
N PHE A 1 2.47 -16.04 -23.96
CA PHE A 1 3.56 -15.48 -23.14
C PHE A 1 3.79 -13.99 -23.42
N TYR A 2 4.35 -13.60 -24.58
CA TYR A 2 4.76 -12.21 -24.85
C TYR A 2 3.65 -11.16 -24.72
N SER A 3 2.42 -11.46 -25.13
CA SER A 3 1.30 -10.53 -24.96
C SER A 3 0.94 -10.29 -23.48
N SER A 4 1.18 -11.25 -22.60
CA SER A 4 0.96 -11.10 -21.16
C SER A 4 2.10 -10.28 -20.53
N LEU A 5 3.35 -10.54 -20.94
CA LEU A 5 4.50 -9.76 -20.49
C LEU A 5 4.37 -8.29 -20.91
N TYR A 6 4.00 -8.02 -22.16
CA TYR A 6 3.68 -6.67 -22.64
C TYR A 6 2.63 -5.98 -21.76
N ARG A 7 1.52 -6.66 -21.47
CA ARG A 7 0.43 -6.10 -20.64
C ARG A 7 0.85 -5.82 -19.19
N ALA A 8 1.73 -6.65 -18.62
CA ALA A 8 2.23 -6.47 -17.26
C ALA A 8 3.06 -5.17 -17.09
N PHE A 9 3.61 -4.63 -18.18
CA PHE A 9 4.45 -3.42 -18.19
C PHE A 9 3.73 -2.17 -18.74
N LEU A 10 2.43 -2.23 -19.02
CA LEU A 10 1.66 -1.05 -19.42
C LEU A 10 1.40 -0.09 -18.24
N TRP A 11 1.40 -0.62 -17.03
CA TRP A 11 1.16 0.13 -15.79
C TRP A 11 2.15 -0.33 -14.73
N PRO A 12 2.55 0.52 -13.77
CA PRO A 12 2.24 1.95 -13.69
C PRO A 12 2.90 2.78 -14.81
N ALA A 13 2.23 3.84 -15.24
CA ALA A 13 2.66 4.67 -16.37
C ALA A 13 3.51 5.85 -15.89
N LEU A 14 4.54 6.20 -16.67
CA LEU A 14 5.37 7.39 -16.45
C LEU A 14 4.52 8.66 -16.63
N ARG A 15 4.68 9.61 -15.71
CA ARG A 15 3.94 10.87 -15.63
C ARG A 15 4.81 12.10 -15.45
N SER A 16 6.13 11.93 -15.31
CA SER A 16 7.09 13.02 -15.47
C SER A 16 7.49 13.19 -16.93
N ASP A 17 7.75 14.44 -17.32
CA ASP A 17 8.26 14.80 -18.63
C ASP A 17 9.74 14.42 -18.79
N VAL A 18 10.26 14.57 -20.01
CA VAL A 18 11.65 14.24 -20.36
C VAL A 18 12.68 15.05 -19.56
N ASN A 19 12.30 16.22 -19.06
CA ASN A 19 13.13 17.07 -18.19
C ASN A 19 13.01 16.69 -16.70
N GLY A 20 12.23 15.65 -16.36
CA GLY A 20 11.98 15.20 -14.98
C GLY A 20 10.87 15.97 -14.25
N GLU A 21 10.29 17.00 -14.87
CA GLU A 21 9.20 17.77 -14.25
C GLU A 21 7.91 16.95 -14.18
N TYR A 22 7.10 17.16 -13.15
CA TYR A 22 5.76 16.58 -13.05
C TYR A 22 4.82 17.51 -12.27
N THR A 23 3.52 17.37 -12.54
CA THR A 23 2.47 18.01 -11.71
C THR A 23 2.12 17.09 -10.55
N ASP A 24 2.27 17.59 -9.32
CA ASP A 24 1.94 16.83 -8.11
C ASP A 24 0.45 16.86 -7.76
N GLU A 25 0.09 16.20 -6.66
CA GLU A 25 -1.30 16.13 -6.17
C GLU A 25 -1.88 17.48 -5.73
N ARG A 26 -1.05 18.50 -5.53
CA ARG A 26 -1.50 19.87 -5.22
C ARG A 26 -1.70 20.70 -6.47
N GLY A 27 -1.38 20.16 -7.65
CA GLY A 27 -1.42 20.86 -8.92
C GLY A 27 -0.16 21.67 -9.21
N GLU A 28 0.88 21.53 -8.41
CA GLU A 28 2.12 22.29 -8.54
C GLU A 28 3.14 21.55 -9.39
N VAL A 29 3.92 22.30 -10.17
CA VAL A 29 5.01 21.74 -10.99
C VAL A 29 6.26 21.56 -10.14
N VAL A 30 6.67 20.30 -9.95
CA VAL A 30 7.92 19.91 -9.30
C VAL A 30 9.02 19.84 -10.35
N ARG A 31 10.17 20.48 -10.09
CA ARG A 31 11.26 20.62 -11.09
C ARG A 31 12.54 19.88 -10.77
N ASP A 32 12.81 19.63 -9.48
CA ASP A 32 14.07 19.06 -9.00
C ASP A 32 13.85 17.68 -8.35
N ALA A 33 12.98 16.87 -8.97
CA ALA A 33 12.69 15.52 -8.47
C ALA A 33 13.89 14.59 -8.71
N ASN A 34 14.25 13.81 -7.69
CA ASN A 34 15.32 12.82 -7.78
C ASN A 34 14.83 11.43 -8.20
N PHE A 35 13.60 11.33 -8.71
CA PHE A 35 12.97 10.11 -9.16
C PHE A 35 12.02 10.40 -10.33
N ARG A 36 11.71 9.40 -11.15
CA ARG A 36 10.70 9.51 -12.22
C ARG A 36 9.30 9.39 -11.62
N TYR A 37 8.38 10.29 -11.97
CA TYR A 37 7.04 10.25 -11.39
C TYR A 37 6.14 9.26 -12.14
N TYR A 38 5.49 8.34 -11.43
CA TYR A 38 4.59 7.32 -11.98
C TYR A 38 3.18 7.44 -11.39
N THR A 39 2.19 6.91 -12.12
CA THR A 39 0.84 6.68 -11.58
C THR A 39 0.84 5.66 -10.43
N SER A 40 -0.16 5.68 -9.56
CA SER A 40 -0.34 4.62 -8.55
C SER A 40 -0.73 3.28 -9.18
N PRO A 41 -0.19 2.14 -8.70
CA PRO A 41 -0.71 0.81 -8.99
C PRO A 41 -2.16 0.61 -8.51
N SER A 42 -2.85 -0.37 -9.12
CA SER A 42 -4.08 -0.91 -8.55
C SER A 42 -3.71 -1.88 -7.43
N TYR A 43 -3.40 -1.34 -6.25
CA TYR A 43 -2.67 -2.09 -5.22
C TYR A 43 -3.29 -3.43 -4.86
N TRP A 44 -4.62 -3.53 -4.69
CA TRP A 44 -5.31 -4.78 -4.36
C TRP A 44 -5.15 -5.91 -5.37
N ASP A 45 -5.01 -5.57 -6.66
CA ASP A 45 -4.73 -6.52 -7.73
C ASP A 45 -3.22 -6.80 -7.83
N ASP A 46 -2.44 -5.73 -7.91
CA ASP A 46 -1.08 -5.76 -8.45
C ASP A 46 -0.04 -6.27 -7.45
N TYR A 47 -0.28 -6.12 -6.13
CA TYR A 47 0.68 -6.53 -5.09
C TYR A 47 1.00 -8.03 -5.10
N ARG A 48 0.04 -8.84 -5.58
CA ARG A 48 0.06 -10.30 -5.54
C ARG A 48 1.06 -10.90 -6.53
N ASN A 49 1.32 -10.22 -7.65
CA ASN A 49 2.13 -10.75 -8.74
C ASN A 49 2.89 -9.67 -9.53
N LYS A 50 2.19 -8.67 -10.07
CA LYS A 50 2.73 -7.74 -11.06
C LYS A 50 3.80 -6.84 -10.45
N LEU A 51 3.59 -6.33 -9.25
CA LEU A 51 4.59 -5.51 -8.57
C LEU A 51 5.83 -6.32 -8.17
N ILE A 52 5.66 -7.62 -7.90
CA ILE A 52 6.78 -8.54 -7.68
C ILE A 52 7.58 -8.71 -8.97
N LEU A 53 6.90 -8.92 -10.10
CA LEU A 53 7.54 -9.00 -11.42
C LEU A 53 8.25 -7.69 -11.79
N LEU A 54 7.63 -6.55 -11.51
CA LEU A 54 8.22 -5.22 -11.73
C LEU A 54 9.52 -5.08 -10.92
N GLY A 55 9.51 -5.43 -9.64
CA GLY A 55 10.71 -5.39 -8.80
C GLY A 55 11.83 -6.32 -9.27
N LEU A 56 11.49 -7.47 -9.88
CA LEU A 56 12.47 -8.41 -10.41
C LEU A 56 13.13 -7.94 -11.72
N LEU A 57 12.36 -7.31 -12.60
CA LEU A 57 12.81 -6.98 -13.96
C LEU A 57 13.19 -5.51 -14.16
N ALA A 58 12.63 -4.60 -13.36
CA ALA A 58 12.85 -3.16 -13.41
C ALA A 58 12.86 -2.57 -11.99
N PRO A 59 13.86 -2.92 -11.15
CA PRO A 59 13.93 -2.50 -9.75
C PRO A 59 14.03 -0.98 -9.56
N ASP A 60 14.61 -0.26 -10.53
CA ASP A 60 14.65 1.19 -10.59
C ASP A 60 13.24 1.78 -10.75
N VAL A 61 12.43 1.22 -11.66
CA VAL A 61 11.02 1.62 -11.84
C VAL A 61 10.21 1.29 -10.60
N ALA A 62 10.42 0.14 -9.97
CA ALA A 62 9.75 -0.20 -8.71
C ALA A 62 10.05 0.83 -7.61
N ALA A 63 11.31 1.26 -7.47
CA ALA A 63 11.70 2.30 -6.53
C ALA A 63 11.07 3.66 -6.85
N ASP A 64 11.03 4.05 -8.12
CA ASP A 64 10.39 5.29 -8.57
C ASP A 64 8.87 5.29 -8.33
N VAL A 65 8.20 4.16 -8.52
CA VAL A 65 6.76 4.00 -8.19
C VAL A 65 6.53 4.21 -6.69
N ILE A 66 7.38 3.63 -5.83
CA ILE A 66 7.29 3.83 -4.37
C ILE A 66 7.53 5.30 -4.02
N SER A 67 8.53 5.95 -4.62
CA SER A 67 8.80 7.37 -4.41
C SER A 67 7.63 8.26 -4.85
N SER A 68 6.99 7.91 -5.97
CA SER A 68 5.81 8.61 -6.49
C SER A 68 4.62 8.53 -5.54
N ASP A 69 4.32 7.33 -5.03
CA ASP A 69 3.24 7.16 -4.06
C ASP A 69 3.56 7.73 -2.68
N THR A 70 4.84 7.78 -2.30
CA THR A 70 5.30 8.47 -1.10
C THR A 70 5.05 9.98 -1.21
N ASP A 71 5.46 10.60 -2.32
CA ASP A 71 5.21 12.03 -2.59
C ASP A 71 3.70 12.36 -2.59
N ARG A 72 2.91 11.52 -3.28
CA ARG A 72 1.44 11.60 -3.30
C ARG A 72 0.85 11.50 -1.90
N GLY A 73 1.29 10.53 -1.10
CA GLY A 73 0.77 10.29 0.24
C GLY A 73 1.07 11.43 1.22
N GLU A 74 2.29 11.98 1.19
CA GLU A 74 2.67 13.15 1.98
C GLU A 74 1.84 14.39 1.63
N LYS A 75 1.50 14.55 0.35
CA LYS A 75 0.67 15.66 -0.13
C LYS A 75 -0.82 15.44 0.11
N ARG A 76 -1.27 14.19 0.29
CA ARG A 76 -2.67 13.79 0.48
C ARG A 76 -2.98 13.37 1.92
N GLY A 77 -2.70 14.27 2.87
CA GLY A 77 -3.07 14.07 4.28
C GLY A 77 -2.19 13.08 5.05
N GLY A 78 -1.06 12.67 4.48
CA GLY A 78 -0.04 11.87 5.15
C GLY A 78 -0.30 10.38 5.15
N PHE A 79 -1.09 9.85 4.21
CA PHE A 79 -1.40 8.42 4.12
C PHE A 79 -0.90 7.82 2.80
N MET A 80 -0.32 6.62 2.83
CA MET A 80 0.14 5.95 1.60
C MET A 80 -1.09 5.60 0.73
N PRO A 81 -1.08 5.89 -0.59
CA PRO A 81 -2.16 5.53 -1.49
C PRO A 81 -2.57 4.06 -1.39
N THR A 82 -3.88 3.83 -1.48
CA THR A 82 -4.49 2.50 -1.56
C THR A 82 -5.44 2.44 -2.76
N PHE A 83 -5.88 1.23 -3.11
CA PHE A 83 -6.93 0.99 -4.08
C PHE A 83 -7.77 -0.21 -3.61
N PHE A 84 -9.09 -0.02 -3.56
CA PHE A 84 -10.10 -1.01 -3.17
C PHE A 84 -10.12 -1.41 -1.68
N HIS A 85 -9.72 -2.62 -1.32
CA HIS A 85 -9.67 -3.12 0.06
C HIS A 85 -8.21 -3.30 0.50
N GLY A 86 -7.96 -3.33 1.81
CA GLY A 86 -6.60 -3.35 2.33
C GLY A 86 -5.83 -2.04 2.08
N ASP A 87 -4.55 -2.06 2.41
CA ASP A 87 -3.59 -1.01 2.11
C ASP A 87 -2.27 -1.61 1.60
N HIS A 88 -2.40 -2.43 0.55
CA HIS A 88 -1.37 -3.31 0.00
C HIS A 88 -0.13 -2.61 -0.59
N ALA A 89 -0.09 -1.27 -0.59
CA ALA A 89 1.17 -0.54 -0.76
C ALA A 89 2.20 -0.92 0.31
N SER A 90 1.76 -1.25 1.53
CA SER A 90 2.57 -1.81 2.59
C SER A 90 3.37 -3.05 2.13
N ALA A 91 2.69 -4.02 1.50
CA ALA A 91 3.30 -5.22 0.95
C ALA A 91 4.30 -4.92 -0.17
N PHE A 92 4.03 -3.93 -1.01
CA PHE A 92 4.95 -3.53 -2.07
C PHE A 92 6.21 -2.84 -1.52
N VAL A 93 6.06 -1.90 -0.60
CA VAL A 93 7.19 -1.19 0.04
C VAL A 93 8.06 -2.17 0.84
N ALA A 94 7.44 -2.92 1.75
CA ALA A 94 8.14 -3.91 2.57
C ALA A 94 8.80 -4.98 1.71
N GLY A 95 8.06 -5.53 0.75
CA GLY A 95 8.56 -6.57 -0.15
C GLY A 95 9.71 -6.10 -1.06
N SER A 96 9.69 -4.85 -1.52
CA SER A 96 10.78 -4.29 -2.33
C SER A 96 12.02 -4.08 -1.48
N TYR A 97 11.85 -3.53 -0.28
CA TYR A 97 12.96 -3.34 0.66
C TYR A 97 13.57 -4.67 1.09
N LEU A 98 12.78 -5.66 1.51
CA LEU A 98 13.33 -6.94 1.96
C LEU A 98 14.05 -7.73 0.85
N ARG A 99 13.75 -7.45 -0.43
CA ARG A 99 14.43 -8.03 -1.60
C ARG A 99 15.62 -7.22 -2.11
N GLY A 100 16.05 -6.19 -1.39
CA GLY A 100 17.27 -5.44 -1.72
C GLY A 100 17.07 -4.19 -2.61
N ILE A 101 15.84 -3.84 -2.99
CA ILE A 101 15.57 -2.59 -3.71
C ILE A 101 15.68 -1.42 -2.72
N ARG A 102 16.64 -0.51 -2.95
CA ARG A 102 16.99 0.61 -2.03
C ARG A 102 16.88 2.00 -2.66
N GLY A 103 16.42 2.11 -3.90
CA GLY A 103 16.38 3.37 -4.66
C GLY A 103 15.30 4.37 -4.22
N PHE A 104 14.75 4.24 -3.02
CA PHE A 104 13.70 5.11 -2.49
C PHE A 104 13.95 5.41 -1.01
N ASP A 105 13.40 6.52 -0.52
CA ASP A 105 13.48 6.86 0.90
C ASP A 105 12.56 5.95 1.72
N VAL A 106 13.14 4.88 2.25
CA VAL A 106 12.41 3.88 3.04
C VAL A 106 11.79 4.47 4.30
N LYS A 107 12.39 5.49 4.92
CA LYS A 107 11.85 6.06 6.16
C LYS A 107 10.59 6.85 5.87
N ARG A 108 10.59 7.66 4.80
CA ARG A 108 9.39 8.38 4.34
C ARG A 108 8.27 7.40 3.97
N ALA A 109 8.58 6.38 3.17
CA ALA A 109 7.60 5.36 2.79
C ALA A 109 7.07 4.57 4.01
N TYR A 110 7.96 4.17 4.92
CA TYR A 110 7.62 3.45 6.15
C TYR A 110 6.67 4.26 7.03
N ASN A 111 6.94 5.54 7.24
CA ASN A 111 6.09 6.41 8.06
C ASN A 111 4.64 6.45 7.54
N LEU A 112 4.44 6.47 6.22
CA LEU A 112 3.11 6.48 5.62
C LEU A 112 2.39 5.14 5.75
N VAL A 113 3.06 4.01 5.48
CA VAL A 113 2.44 2.68 5.60
C VAL A 113 2.21 2.29 7.07
N LEU A 114 3.08 2.74 7.98
CA LEU A 114 2.84 2.61 9.41
C LEU A 114 1.62 3.42 9.83
N ARG A 115 1.51 4.68 9.38
CA ARG A 115 0.36 5.53 9.67
C ARG A 115 -0.94 4.91 9.14
N ASN A 116 -0.94 4.33 7.94
CA ASN A 116 -2.10 3.59 7.44
C ASN A 116 -2.56 2.51 8.42
N ALA A 117 -1.61 1.81 9.07
CA ALA A 117 -1.87 0.71 9.98
C ALA A 117 -2.18 1.12 11.43
N THR A 118 -1.91 2.36 11.83
CA THR A 118 -2.02 2.80 13.23
C THR A 118 -2.89 4.03 13.47
N VAL A 119 -3.23 4.81 12.43
CA VAL A 119 -4.04 6.01 12.54
C VAL A 119 -5.28 5.89 11.67
N GLN A 120 -6.46 6.08 12.26
CA GLN A 120 -7.72 6.08 11.51
C GLN A 120 -7.67 7.10 10.38
N GLY A 121 -7.93 6.64 9.16
CA GLY A 121 -7.82 7.45 7.97
C GLY A 121 -8.45 6.78 6.75
N PRO A 122 -8.30 7.37 5.56
CA PRO A 122 -8.91 6.87 4.34
C PRO A 122 -8.31 5.54 3.87
N SER A 123 -7.06 5.22 4.25
CA SER A 123 -6.37 4.00 3.80
C SER A 123 -6.95 2.73 4.42
N ARG A 124 -7.34 2.80 5.70
CA ARG A 124 -7.99 1.71 6.42
C ARG A 124 -9.30 2.18 7.06
N PRO A 125 -10.42 2.16 6.32
CA PRO A 125 -11.73 2.35 6.91
C PRO A 125 -11.99 1.34 8.05
N TRP A 126 -12.63 1.78 9.13
CA TRP A 126 -12.91 0.97 10.35
C TRP A 126 -11.66 0.40 11.07
N LEU A 127 -10.51 1.07 10.94
CA LEU A 127 -9.29 0.67 11.63
C LEU A 127 -9.46 0.64 13.16
N ASP A 128 -10.14 1.63 13.74
CA ASP A 128 -10.34 1.68 15.19
C ASP A 128 -11.16 0.48 15.70
N GLU A 129 -12.18 0.05 14.94
CA GLU A 129 -12.97 -1.15 15.24
C GLU A 129 -12.11 -2.42 15.12
N TYR A 130 -11.32 -2.52 14.04
CA TYR A 130 -10.37 -3.61 13.83
C TYR A 130 -9.34 -3.71 14.97
N ILE A 131 -8.78 -2.59 15.44
CA ILE A 131 -7.84 -2.55 16.56
C ILE A 131 -8.53 -2.95 17.86
N ALA A 132 -9.72 -2.42 18.14
CA ALA A 132 -10.42 -2.67 19.39
C ALA A 132 -10.93 -4.12 19.53
N ARG A 133 -11.33 -4.75 18.43
CA ARG A 133 -12.01 -6.07 18.43
C ARG A 133 -11.17 -7.19 17.83
N GLY A 134 -10.12 -6.86 17.09
CA GLY A 134 -9.38 -7.81 16.27
C GLY A 134 -10.12 -8.23 14.99
N TYR A 135 -11.25 -7.59 14.65
CA TYR A 135 -11.98 -7.76 13.40
C TYR A 135 -12.93 -6.59 13.15
N ILE A 136 -13.35 -6.41 11.90
CA ILE A 136 -14.38 -5.44 11.53
C ILE A 136 -15.73 -6.15 11.61
N PRO A 137 -16.69 -5.68 12.42
CA PRO A 137 -18.04 -6.23 12.42
C PRO A 137 -18.81 -5.79 11.16
N GLU A 138 -19.56 -6.71 10.57
CA GLU A 138 -20.55 -6.37 9.55
C GLU A 138 -21.85 -5.91 10.20
N MET A 139 -22.62 -5.09 9.51
CA MET A 139 -23.97 -4.74 9.96
C MET A 139 -24.98 -5.77 9.47
N ASP A 140 -26.06 -5.96 10.24
CA ASP A 140 -27.23 -6.68 9.73
C ASP A 140 -27.90 -5.82 8.65
N TYR A 141 -28.09 -6.40 7.46
CA TYR A 141 -28.79 -5.76 6.36
C TYR A 141 -30.14 -6.43 6.17
N ASP A 142 -31.21 -5.66 6.37
CA ASP A 142 -32.56 -6.12 6.06
C ASP A 142 -32.77 -6.14 4.54
N HIS A 143 -33.18 -7.29 4.00
CA HIS A 143 -33.43 -7.51 2.58
C HIS A 143 -32.28 -7.10 1.61
N PRO A 144 -31.08 -7.70 1.70
CA PRO A 144 -29.99 -7.38 0.79
C PRO A 144 -30.33 -7.78 -0.65
N VAL A 145 -29.86 -6.99 -1.62
CA VAL A 145 -30.01 -7.22 -3.06
C VAL A 145 -28.64 -7.33 -3.73
N THR A 146 -28.60 -7.76 -4.99
CA THR A 146 -27.37 -7.76 -5.77
C THR A 146 -26.75 -6.36 -5.79
N ASN A 147 -25.48 -6.25 -5.39
CA ASN A 147 -24.71 -5.00 -5.23
C ASN A 147 -25.06 -4.14 -4.00
N THR A 148 -25.72 -4.68 -2.96
CA THR A 148 -25.77 -3.98 -1.67
C THR A 148 -24.34 -3.71 -1.17
N VAL A 149 -24.01 -2.42 -0.98
CA VAL A 149 -22.69 -2.01 -0.50
C VAL A 149 -22.63 -2.22 1.01
N CYS A 150 -21.91 -3.25 1.43
CA CYS A 150 -21.65 -3.56 2.83
C CYS A 150 -20.27 -3.06 3.28
N ARG A 151 -19.92 -3.26 4.55
CA ARG A 151 -18.57 -2.93 5.03
C ARG A 151 -17.50 -3.83 4.43
N ALA A 152 -17.86 -4.97 3.83
CA ALA A 152 -16.89 -5.95 3.37
C ALA A 152 -15.98 -6.37 4.55
N ALA A 153 -16.62 -6.62 5.69
CA ALA A 153 -15.99 -6.80 6.99
C ALA A 153 -14.92 -7.90 7.00
N VAL A 154 -15.26 -9.09 6.47
CA VAL A 154 -14.35 -10.24 6.44
C VAL A 154 -13.13 -9.96 5.56
N THR A 155 -13.33 -9.47 4.33
CA THR A 155 -12.20 -9.22 3.41
C THR A 155 -11.25 -8.17 3.96
N LYS A 156 -11.77 -7.08 4.55
CA LYS A 156 -10.92 -6.05 5.17
C LYS A 156 -10.20 -6.55 6.42
N THR A 157 -10.84 -7.37 7.24
CA THR A 157 -10.18 -7.98 8.42
C THR A 157 -9.00 -8.87 8.01
N LEU A 158 -9.20 -9.71 7.00
CA LEU A 158 -8.14 -10.61 6.50
C LEU A 158 -7.00 -9.83 5.83
N GLU A 159 -7.35 -8.81 5.04
CA GLU A 159 -6.35 -7.99 4.33
C GLU A 159 -5.56 -7.10 5.28
N TYR A 160 -6.19 -6.49 6.30
CA TYR A 160 -5.46 -5.72 7.30
C TYR A 160 -4.52 -6.59 8.12
N ALA A 161 -4.89 -7.85 8.43
CA ALA A 161 -3.98 -8.77 9.11
C ALA A 161 -2.76 -9.13 8.25
N TYR A 162 -2.92 -9.24 6.93
CA TYR A 162 -1.81 -9.45 6.00
C TYR A 162 -0.95 -8.19 5.84
N ASP A 163 -1.56 -7.03 5.70
CA ASP A 163 -0.85 -5.77 5.56
C ASP A 163 -0.13 -5.39 6.87
N ASP A 164 -0.69 -5.73 8.03
CA ASP A 164 -0.01 -5.64 9.34
C ASP A 164 1.29 -6.46 9.34
N TYR A 165 1.26 -7.69 8.81
CA TYR A 165 2.45 -8.52 8.69
C TYR A 165 3.51 -7.87 7.80
N ALA A 166 3.11 -7.30 6.65
CA ALA A 166 4.04 -6.61 5.75
C ALA A 166 4.72 -5.41 6.45
N VAL A 167 3.96 -4.56 7.15
CA VAL A 167 4.53 -3.44 7.89
C VAL A 167 5.40 -3.91 9.05
N ALA A 168 5.03 -5.01 9.74
CA ALA A 168 5.83 -5.58 10.82
C ALA A 168 7.23 -5.99 10.35
N LEU A 169 7.32 -6.69 9.21
CA LEU A 169 8.62 -7.10 8.65
C LEU A 169 9.49 -5.90 8.28
N LEU A 170 8.88 -4.82 7.77
CA LEU A 170 9.61 -3.59 7.48
C LEU A 170 10.06 -2.88 8.78
N ALA A 171 9.20 -2.86 9.80
CA ALA A 171 9.53 -2.33 11.12
C ALA A 171 10.74 -3.05 11.74
N GLU A 172 10.77 -4.38 11.67
CA GLU A 172 11.91 -5.19 12.12
C GLU A 172 13.20 -4.81 11.38
N ALA A 173 13.14 -4.73 10.04
CA ALA A 173 14.29 -4.39 9.21
C ALA A 173 14.83 -2.97 9.49
N LEU A 174 13.98 -2.06 10.00
CA LEU A 174 14.34 -0.70 10.37
C LEU A 174 14.65 -0.51 11.86
N GLY A 175 14.55 -1.58 12.66
CA GLY A 175 14.82 -1.56 14.10
C GLY A 175 13.69 -1.01 14.97
N ASP A 176 12.49 -0.81 14.42
CA ASP A 176 11.30 -0.38 15.16
C ASP A 176 10.61 -1.58 15.81
N ARG A 177 11.16 -2.01 16.94
CA ARG A 177 10.65 -3.18 17.68
C ARG A 177 9.25 -2.97 18.25
N GLU A 178 8.91 -1.76 18.67
CA GLU A 178 7.60 -1.45 19.25
C GLU A 178 6.48 -1.68 18.24
N ASN A 179 6.62 -1.08 17.05
CA ASN A 179 5.63 -1.27 16.01
C ASN A 179 5.66 -2.68 15.42
N HIS A 180 6.84 -3.31 15.30
CA HIS A 180 6.94 -4.72 14.91
C HIS A 180 6.08 -5.61 15.82
N ASP A 181 6.26 -5.54 17.14
CA ASP A 181 5.59 -6.43 18.08
C ASP A 181 4.07 -6.20 18.08
N LEU A 182 3.66 -4.92 18.03
CA LEU A 182 2.26 -4.52 17.92
C LEU A 182 1.60 -5.08 16.64
N LEU A 183 2.24 -4.88 15.49
CA LEU A 183 1.73 -5.32 14.19
C LEU A 183 1.73 -6.85 14.08
N MET A 184 2.80 -7.50 14.54
CA MET A 184 2.93 -8.96 14.51
C MET A 184 1.85 -9.64 15.36
N ALA A 185 1.45 -9.04 16.49
CA ALA A 185 0.33 -9.54 17.29
C ALA A 185 -0.99 -9.51 16.50
N ARG A 186 -1.26 -8.43 15.76
CA ARG A 186 -2.48 -8.26 14.94
C ARG A 186 -2.54 -9.18 13.73
N THR A 187 -1.44 -9.75 13.27
CA THR A 187 -1.45 -10.75 12.18
C THR A 187 -2.34 -11.95 12.49
N LYS A 188 -2.64 -12.23 13.78
CA LYS A 188 -3.51 -13.33 14.21
C LYS A 188 -5.00 -13.00 14.13
N ASN A 189 -5.37 -11.76 13.78
CA ASN A 189 -6.76 -11.29 13.70
C ASN A 189 -7.61 -12.05 12.67
N TYR A 190 -6.99 -12.70 11.68
CA TYR A 190 -7.72 -13.59 10.77
C TYR A 190 -8.53 -14.67 11.50
N ARG A 191 -8.10 -15.08 12.71
CA ARG A 191 -8.77 -16.10 13.52
C ARG A 191 -10.14 -15.65 14.04
N ASN A 192 -10.40 -14.35 14.10
CA ASN A 192 -11.69 -13.82 14.54
C ASN A 192 -12.78 -13.94 13.45
N CYS A 193 -12.44 -14.50 12.27
CA CYS A 193 -13.38 -14.76 11.19
C CYS A 193 -13.73 -16.26 11.02
N PHE A 194 -13.30 -17.14 11.95
CA PHE A 194 -13.49 -18.59 11.86
C PHE A 194 -13.92 -19.22 13.19
#